data_AF-A0A2D8TBD3-F1
#
_entry.id   AF-A0A2D8TBD3-F1
#
_cell.length_a   1.000
_cell.length_b   1.000
_cell.length_c   1.000
_cell.angle_alpha   90.00
_cell.angle_beta   90.00
_cell.angle_gamma   90.00
#
_symmetry.space_group_name_H-M   'P 1'
#
loop_
_entity.id
_entity.type
_entity.pdbx_description
1 polymer ?
#
loop_
_entity_poly.entity_id
_entity_poly.type
_entity_poly.pdbx_seq_one_letter_code
_entity_poly.pdbx_strand_id
1 'polypeptide(L)' 'MEKQASVDAPLMRAAVVTGPGAVRIDHLPRPEPGPGQVRVKLEGCGVCASNLTPWA' A
#
# COMPACT_ATOMS: atom_id res chain seq x y z
N MET A 1 4.56 -7.74 -16.41
CA MET A 1 4.78 -6.32 -16.74
C MET A 1 4.70 -5.54 -15.45
N GLU A 2 5.80 -5.53 -14.69
CA GLU A 2 5.88 -4.84 -13.38
C GLU A 2 5.92 -3.34 -13.62
N LYS A 3 4.91 -2.63 -13.10
CA LYS A 3 4.84 -1.16 -13.17
C LYS A 3 5.65 -0.62 -11.98
N GLN A 4 6.93 -0.31 -12.22
CA GLN A 4 7.80 0.33 -11.23
C GLN A 4 7.14 1.65 -10.78
N ALA A 5 7.03 1.87 -9.48
CA ALA A 5 6.67 3.18 -8.96
C ALA A 5 7.79 4.17 -9.33
N SER A 6 7.43 5.33 -9.87
CA SER A 6 8.40 6.38 -10.22
C SER A 6 9.14 6.84 -8.95
N VAL A 7 10.47 6.91 -9.02
CA VAL A 7 11.34 7.36 -7.92
C VAL A 7 11.11 8.83 -7.56
N ASP A 8 10.50 9.61 -8.46
CA ASP A 8 10.19 11.04 -8.25
C ASP A 8 8.74 11.28 -7.80
N ALA A 9 7.93 10.23 -7.66
CA ALA A 9 6.55 10.40 -7.21
C ALA A 9 6.54 10.82 -5.73
N PRO A 10 5.74 11.84 -5.34
CA PRO A 10 5.72 12.27 -3.94
C PRO A 10 5.22 11.13 -3.06
N LEU A 11 5.74 11.05 -1.85
CA LEU A 11 5.56 9.87 -0.99
C LEU A 11 4.18 9.81 -0.33
N MET A 12 3.75 8.60 0.03
CA MET A 12 2.59 8.29 0.87
C MET A 12 3.01 7.38 2.02
N ARG A 13 2.28 7.45 3.14
CA ARG A 13 2.44 6.49 4.24
C ARG A 13 1.75 5.16 3.89
N ALA A 14 2.43 4.05 4.14
CA ALA A 14 1.90 2.70 3.96
C ALA A 14 2.22 1.84 5.18
N ALA A 15 1.25 1.05 5.65
CA ALA A 15 1.50 -0.01 6.61
C ALA A 15 2.03 -1.24 5.85
N VAL A 16 3.26 -1.62 6.12
CA VAL A 16 3.94 -2.76 5.49
C VAL A 16 4.08 -3.86 6.52
N VAL A 17 3.53 -5.02 6.21
CA VAL A 17 3.74 -6.22 7.01
C VAL A 17 5.10 -6.79 6.66
N THR A 18 6.02 -6.77 7.62
CA THR A 18 7.40 -7.23 7.43
C THR A 18 7.62 -8.66 7.94
N GLY A 19 6.64 -9.22 8.64
CA GLY A 19 6.64 -10.59 9.12
C GLY A 19 5.47 -10.86 10.08
N PRO A 20 5.39 -12.09 10.62
CA PRO A 20 4.41 -12.49 11.64
C PRO A 20 4.34 -11.49 12.80
N GLY A 21 3.17 -10.90 13.04
CA GLY A 21 2.95 -9.90 14.10
C GLY A 21 3.73 -8.59 13.94
N ALA A 22 4.42 -8.37 12.82
CA ALA A 22 5.33 -7.25 12.62
C ALA A 22 4.87 -6.33 11.48
N VAL A 23 4.52 -5.10 11.84
CA VAL A 23 4.10 -4.06 10.91
C VAL A 23 4.97 -2.82 11.10
N ARG A 24 5.38 -2.20 9.99
CA ARG A 24 6.09 -0.93 9.96
C ARG A 24 5.33 0.07 9.10
N ILE A 25 5.40 1.35 9.47
CA ILE A 25 4.90 2.42 8.60
C ILE A 25 6.05 2.96 7.76
N ASP A 26 5.88 2.87 6.44
CA ASP A 26 6.87 3.29 5.44
C ASP A 26 6.36 4.47 4.63
N HIS A 27 7.31 5.23 4.07
CA HIS A 27 7.02 6.21 3.03
C HIS A 27 7.35 5.60 1.68
N LEU A 28 6.32 5.36 0.86
CA LEU A 28 6.45 4.75 -0.46
C LEU A 28 6.03 5.76 -1.53
N PRO A 29 6.55 5.68 -2.76
CA PRO A 29 6.11 6.57 -3.83
C PRO A 29 4.62 6.40 -4.10
N ARG A 30 3.90 7.51 -4.32
CA ARG A 30 2.49 7.45 -4.69
C ARG A 30 2.34 6.75 -6.05
N PRO A 31 1.44 5.76 -6.18
CA PRO A 31 1.24 5.08 -7.45
C PRO A 31 0.54 5.99 -8.46
N GLU A 32 0.99 5.93 -9.71
CA GLU A 32 0.28 6.54 -10.83
C GLU A 32 -0.79 5.58 -11.37
N PRO A 33 -2.05 6.03 -11.58
CA PRO A 33 -3.10 5.20 -12.13
C PRO A 33 -2.77 4.79 -13.59
N GLY A 34 -3.17 3.58 -13.99
CA GLY A 34 -3.15 3.14 -15.39
C GLY A 34 -4.40 3.55 -16.15
N PRO A 35 -4.51 3.20 -17.45
CA PRO A 35 -5.72 3.41 -18.22
C PRO A 35 -6.95 2.77 -17.54
N GLY A 36 -8.04 3.54 -17.40
CA GLY A 36 -9.28 3.09 -16.76
C GLY A 36 -9.25 3.03 -15.22
N GLN A 37 -8.15 3.44 -14.57
CA GLN A 37 -8.04 3.47 -13.12
C GLN A 37 -8.15 4.90 -12.58
N VAL A 38 -8.58 5.02 -11.33
CA VAL A 38 -8.54 6.28 -10.56
C VAL A 38 -7.66 6.11 -9.33
N ARG A 39 -7.06 7.20 -8.87
CA ARG A 39 -6.32 7.23 -7.60
C ARG A 39 -7.22 7.81 -6.51
N VAL A 40 -7.27 7.13 -5.37
CA VAL A 40 -8.11 7.51 -4.23
C VAL A 40 -7.22 7.85 -3.04
N LYS A 41 -7.56 8.95 -2.34
CA LYS A 41 -7.01 9.24 -1.01
C LYS A 41 -7.81 8.44 0.00
N LEU A 42 -7.17 7.45 0.62
CA LEU A 42 -7.82 6.64 1.66
C LEU A 42 -8.04 7.47 2.93
N GLU A 43 -9.29 7.53 3.38
CA GLU A 43 -9.65 8.12 4.68
C GLU A 43 -9.75 7.04 5.78
N GLY A 44 -9.98 5.77 5.41
CA GLY A 44 -10.03 4.63 6.32
C GLY A 44 -10.12 3.29 5.58
N CYS A 45 -9.82 2.20 6.28
CA CYS A 45 -9.91 0.83 5.77
C CYS A 45 -10.41 -0.11 6.88
N GLY A 46 -11.43 -0.92 6.58
CA GLY A 46 -11.89 -1.99 7.47
C GLY A 46 -11.01 -3.23 7.35
N VAL A 47 -11.05 -4.09 8.37
CA VAL A 47 -10.28 -5.34 8.39
C VAL A 47 -11.23 -6.53 8.19
N CYS A 48 -10.83 -7.48 7.36
CA CYS A 48 -11.55 -8.73 7.15
C CYS A 48 -10.79 -9.90 7.80
N ALA A 49 -11.47 -11.00 8.09
CA ALA A 49 -10.84 -12.22 8.59
C ALA A 49 -9.71 -12.73 7.68
N SER A 50 -9.81 -12.51 6.35
CA SER A 50 -8.75 -12.87 5.41
C SER A 50 -7.44 -12.10 5.60
N ASN A 51 -7.45 -10.98 6.34
CA ASN A 51 -6.23 -10.26 6.68
C ASN A 51 -5.43 -10.93 7.81
N LEU A 52 -6.00 -11.86 8.57
CA LEU A 52 -5.30 -12.50 9.68
C LEU A 52 -4.12 -13.34 9.20
N THR A 53 -4.29 -14.13 8.13
CA THR A 53 -3.23 -15.01 7.61
C THR A 53 -1.95 -14.27 7.23
N PRO A 54 -1.98 -13.15 6.47
CA PRO A 54 -0.76 -12.40 6.19
C PRO A 54 -0.21 -11.60 7.38
N TRP A 55 -0.95 -11.45 8.49
CA TRP A 55 -0.53 -10.64 9.65
C TRP A 55 -0.02 -11.47 10.84
N ALA A 56 -0.39 -12.75 10.92
CA ALA A 56 -0.09 -13.65 12.02
C ALA A 56 1.29 -14.31 11.91
#